data_AF-N1ZY69-F1
#
_entry.id   AF-N1ZY69-F1
#
_cell.length_a   1.000
_cell.length_b   1.000
_cell.length_c   1.000
_cell.angle_alpha   90.00
_cell.angle_beta   90.00
_cell.angle_gamma   90.00
#
_symmetry.space_group_name_H-M   'P 1'
#
loop_
_entity.id
_entity.type
_entity.pdbx_description
1 polymer ?
#
loop_
_entity_poly.entity_id
_entity_poly.type
_entity_poly.pdbx_seq_one_letter_code
_entity_poly.pdbx_strand_id
1 'polypeptide(L)'
;MKKSHILLVFTFLLLVPYICSLAIIGIGYNALVLHAADPVRTIIGATIGAFIMFAIKATIQRPVDLLAMETSDGFIKQSLRFFSIRRRYFLLVANIIFDFCLCIFATILVRDFLTLDQIAGTSAGIVLLIMFISTCLGAYVEYDNLSIDPQQH
;
A
#
# COMPACT_ATOMS: atom_id res chain seq x y z
N MET A 1 -13.71 -18.51 7.04
CA MET A 1 -14.47 -17.36 6.45
C MET A 1 -14.96 -17.69 5.03
N LYS A 2 -16.13 -17.17 4.58
CA LYS A 2 -16.49 -17.25 3.14
C LYS A 2 -15.45 -16.45 2.33
N LYS A 3 -15.01 -16.97 1.16
CA LYS A 3 -13.97 -16.36 0.29
C LYS A 3 -14.13 -14.84 0.06
N SER A 4 -15.37 -14.36 0.03
CA SER A 4 -15.70 -12.94 -0.15
C SER A 4 -15.13 -12.03 0.95
N HIS A 5 -15.12 -12.47 2.22
CA HIS A 5 -14.70 -11.61 3.34
C HIS A 5 -13.18 -11.44 3.40
N ILE A 6 -12.42 -12.49 3.11
CA ILE A 6 -10.95 -12.43 3.06
C ILE A 6 -10.51 -11.43 1.96
N LEU A 7 -11.22 -11.43 0.82
CA LEU A 7 -10.99 -10.46 -0.25
C LEU A 7 -11.30 -9.03 0.18
N LEU A 8 -12.37 -8.81 0.96
CA LEU A 8 -12.72 -7.49 1.47
C LEU A 8 -11.65 -6.97 2.44
N VAL A 9 -11.22 -7.76 3.42
CA VAL A 9 -10.15 -7.38 4.35
C VAL A 9 -8.86 -7.09 3.59
N PHE A 10 -8.47 -7.98 2.66
CA PHE A 10 -7.30 -7.76 1.82
C PHE A 10 -7.36 -6.43 1.05
N THR A 11 -8.53 -6.13 0.47
CA THR A 11 -8.70 -4.93 -0.35
C THR A 11 -8.64 -3.66 0.50
N PHE A 12 -9.43 -3.59 1.57
CA PHE A 12 -9.57 -2.37 2.37
C PHE A 12 -8.41 -2.12 3.32
N LEU A 13 -7.82 -3.19 3.87
CA LEU A 13 -6.75 -3.09 4.87
C LEU A 13 -5.35 -3.08 4.24
N LEU A 14 -5.17 -3.66 3.05
CA LEU A 14 -3.85 -3.75 2.39
C LEU A 14 -3.79 -3.05 1.04
N LEU A 15 -4.65 -3.44 0.09
CA LEU A 15 -4.51 -3.01 -1.30
C LEU A 15 -4.74 -1.49 -1.46
N VAL A 16 -5.84 -0.97 -0.92
CA VAL A 16 -6.17 0.45 -1.02
C VAL A 16 -5.13 1.30 -0.27
N PRO A 17 -4.76 1.01 1.00
CA PRO A 17 -3.72 1.77 1.68
C PRO A 17 -2.36 1.73 0.99
N TYR A 18 -2.02 0.61 0.33
CA TYR A 18 -0.80 0.48 -0.46
C TYR A 18 -0.80 1.43 -1.67
N ILE A 19 -1.89 1.46 -2.44
CA ILE A 19 -2.03 2.37 -3.59
C ILE A 19 -2.04 3.83 -3.12
N CYS A 20 -2.74 4.14 -2.02
CA CYS A 20 -2.72 5.48 -1.42
C CYS A 20 -1.31 5.88 -0.97
N SER A 21 -0.53 4.97 -0.39
CA SER A 21 0.86 5.24 0.02
C SER A 21 1.74 5.57 -1.18
N LEU A 22 1.60 4.83 -2.29
CA LEU A 22 2.30 5.14 -3.55
C LEU A 22 1.90 6.53 -4.08
N ALA A 23 0.61 6.86 -4.06
CA ALA A 23 0.12 8.18 -4.46
C ALA A 23 0.66 9.30 -3.57
N ILE A 24 0.70 9.11 -2.24
CA ILE A 24 1.26 10.10 -1.30
C ILE A 24 2.76 10.31 -1.55
N ILE A 25 3.51 9.24 -1.79
CA ILE A 25 4.94 9.33 -2.14
C ILE A 25 5.10 10.11 -3.45
N GLY A 26 4.29 9.80 -4.47
CA GLY A 26 4.30 10.50 -5.76
C GLY A 26 3.94 11.98 -5.63
N ILE A 27 2.90 12.32 -4.87
CA ILE A 27 2.47 13.70 -4.60
C ILE A 27 3.54 14.45 -3.82
N GLY A 28 4.00 13.89 -2.69
CA GLY A 28 5.00 14.52 -1.84
C GLY A 28 6.30 14.78 -2.59
N TYR A 29 6.72 13.84 -3.43
CA TYR A 29 7.91 14.01 -4.25
C TYR A 29 7.76 15.14 -5.28
N ASN A 30 6.64 15.18 -6.03
CA ASN A 30 6.37 16.24 -7.00
C ASN A 30 6.12 17.60 -6.32
N ALA A 31 5.60 17.64 -5.10
CA ALA A 31 5.39 18.87 -4.33
C ALA A 31 6.71 19.48 -3.81
N LEU A 32 7.63 18.63 -3.33
CA LEU A 32 8.92 19.07 -2.77
C LEU A 32 9.93 19.47 -3.85
N VAL A 33 9.75 18.99 -5.08
CA VAL A 33 10.72 19.15 -6.15
C VAL A 33 10.10 19.84 -7.37
N LEU A 34 10.19 21.17 -7.40
CA LEU A 34 9.71 22.04 -8.49
C LEU A 34 10.34 21.76 -9.89
N HIS A 35 11.32 20.86 -9.98
CA HIS A 35 11.89 20.34 -11.23
C HIS A 35 11.98 18.80 -11.22
N ALA A 36 10.84 18.13 -11.00
CA ALA A 36 10.73 16.67 -10.93
C ALA A 36 10.95 15.94 -12.28
N ALA A 37 11.32 16.65 -13.35
CA ALA A 37 11.62 16.07 -14.66
C ALA A 37 13.07 15.56 -14.77
N ASP A 38 13.94 15.87 -13.81
CA ASP A 38 15.29 15.31 -13.78
C ASP A 38 15.25 13.83 -13.35
N PRO A 39 15.64 12.89 -14.23
CA PRO A 39 15.58 11.45 -13.95
C PRO A 39 16.39 11.05 -12.72
N VAL A 40 17.50 11.75 -12.41
CA VAL A 40 18.32 11.45 -11.22
C VAL A 40 17.52 11.72 -9.95
N ARG A 41 16.77 12.82 -9.93
CA ARG A 41 15.95 13.20 -8.79
C ARG A 41 14.82 12.19 -8.62
N THR A 42 14.12 11.80 -9.69
CA THR A 42 13.06 10.77 -9.64
C THR A 42 13.58 9.44 -9.09
N ILE A 43 14.81 9.03 -9.47
CA ILE A 43 15.44 7.81 -8.93
C ILE A 43 15.68 7.93 -7.43
N ILE A 44 16.20 9.05 -6.94
CA ILE A 44 16.41 9.27 -5.50
C ILE A 44 15.07 9.24 -4.76
N GLY A 45 14.05 9.91 -5.30
CA GLY A 45 12.70 9.93 -4.75
C GLY A 45 12.09 8.54 -4.64
N ALA A 46 12.18 7.76 -5.72
CA ALA A 46 11.70 6.38 -5.75
C ALA A 46 12.49 5.45 -4.83
N THR A 47 13.78 5.71 -4.62
CA THR A 47 14.62 4.96 -3.68
C THR A 47 14.12 5.17 -2.25
N ILE A 48 13.93 6.42 -1.84
CA ILE A 48 13.38 6.78 -0.52
C ILE A 48 11.95 6.22 -0.39
N GLY A 49 11.13 6.38 -1.42
CA GLY A 49 9.78 5.83 -1.50
C GLY A 49 9.74 4.32 -1.28
N ALA A 50 10.64 3.56 -1.92
CA ALA A 50 10.73 2.11 -1.73
C ALA A 50 11.07 1.72 -0.29
N PHE A 51 11.96 2.47 0.39
CA PHE A 51 12.23 2.24 1.81
C PHE A 51 11.03 2.56 2.70
N ILE A 52 10.27 3.62 2.39
CA ILE A 52 9.03 3.95 3.10
C ILE A 52 8.00 2.84 2.89
N MET A 53 7.81 2.37 1.67
CA MET A 53 6.89 1.26 1.36
C MET A 53 7.29 -0.03 2.08
N PHE A 54 8.59 -0.30 2.17
CA PHE A 54 9.12 -1.42 2.95
C PHE A 54 8.79 -1.27 4.44
N ALA A 55 8.97 -0.08 5.01
CA ALA A 55 8.61 0.19 6.41
C ALA A 55 7.11 0.02 6.67
N ILE A 56 6.25 0.49 5.76
CA ILE A 56 4.79 0.30 5.84
C ILE A 56 4.42 -1.18 5.77
N LYS A 57 5.03 -1.95 4.86
CA LYS A 57 4.81 -3.40 4.80
C LYS A 57 5.19 -4.11 6.10
N ALA A 58 6.19 -3.60 6.82
CA ALA A 58 6.62 -4.17 8.09
C ALA A 58 5.57 -4.00 9.19
N THR A 59 4.84 -2.88 9.20
CA THR A 59 3.79 -2.64 10.22
C THR A 59 2.56 -3.53 9.98
N ILE A 60 2.23 -3.82 8.72
CA ILE A 60 1.09 -4.67 8.34
C ILE A 60 1.45 -6.17 8.24
N GLN A 61 2.68 -6.57 8.57
CA GLN A 61 3.12 -7.96 8.45
C GLN A 61 2.21 -8.95 9.21
N ARG A 62 1.76 -8.57 10.41
CA ARG A 62 0.91 -9.42 11.25
C ARG A 62 -0.46 -9.71 10.59
N PRO A 63 -1.25 -8.71 10.15
CA PRO A 63 -2.50 -8.99 9.45
C PRO A 63 -2.29 -9.72 8.11
N VAL A 64 -1.21 -9.44 7.37
CA VAL A 64 -0.86 -10.19 6.14
C VAL A 64 -0.71 -11.69 6.44
N ASP A 65 0.02 -12.03 7.49
CA ASP A 65 0.30 -13.42 7.84
C ASP A 65 -0.97 -14.17 8.29
N LEU A 66 -1.89 -13.50 9.00
CA LEU A 66 -3.20 -14.06 9.36
C LEU A 66 -4.05 -14.37 8.12
N LEU A 67 -4.14 -13.43 7.18
CA LEU A 67 -4.89 -13.62 5.93
C LEU A 67 -4.30 -14.75 5.05
N ALA A 68 -2.98 -14.94 5.10
CA ALA A 68 -2.29 -15.98 4.35
C ALA A 68 -2.52 -17.40 4.90
N MET A 69 -2.84 -17.53 6.19
CA MET A 69 -3.23 -18.80 6.82
C MET A 69 -4.66 -19.19 6.44
N GLU A 70 -5.58 -18.23 6.42
CA GLU A 70 -7.01 -18.43 6.12
C GLU A 70 -7.33 -18.60 4.62
N THR A 71 -6.40 -18.19 3.75
CA THR A 71 -6.57 -18.25 2.29
C THR A 71 -6.18 -19.61 1.71
N SER A 72 -7.14 -20.28 1.05
CA SER A 72 -6.90 -21.48 0.23
C SER A 72 -6.62 -21.18 -1.25
N ASP A 73 -6.85 -19.95 -1.70
CA ASP A 73 -6.69 -19.56 -3.11
C ASP A 73 -5.23 -19.26 -3.46
N GLY A 74 -4.71 -19.91 -4.51
CA GLY A 74 -3.32 -19.77 -4.95
C GLY A 74 -2.96 -18.35 -5.39
N PHE A 75 -3.88 -17.63 -6.01
CA PHE A 75 -3.63 -16.27 -6.49
C PHE A 75 -3.54 -15.26 -5.34
N ILE A 76 -4.52 -15.26 -4.43
CA ILE A 76 -4.54 -14.39 -3.25
C ILE A 76 -3.34 -14.70 -2.36
N LYS A 77 -2.99 -15.99 -2.21
CA LYS A 77 -1.81 -16.39 -1.47
C LYS A 77 -0.54 -15.84 -2.10
N GLN A 78 -0.43 -15.83 -3.44
CA GLN A 78 0.71 -15.24 -4.13
C GLN A 78 0.78 -13.71 -3.99
N SER A 79 -0.37 -13.02 -4.01
CA SER A 79 -0.43 -11.57 -3.76
C SER A 79 -0.08 -11.23 -2.32
N LEU A 80 -0.61 -11.94 -1.32
CA LEU A 80 -0.23 -11.77 0.09
C LEU A 80 1.27 -12.04 0.32
N ARG A 81 1.83 -12.99 -0.40
CA ARG A 81 3.27 -13.27 -0.38
C ARG A 81 4.11 -12.11 -0.92
N PHE A 82 3.55 -11.24 -1.76
CA PHE A 82 4.19 -10.00 -2.19
C PHE A 82 4.16 -8.93 -1.09
N PHE A 83 3.20 -8.95 -0.16
CA PHE A 83 3.20 -8.02 0.98
C PHE A 83 4.03 -8.50 2.18
N SER A 84 4.45 -9.77 2.20
CA SER A 84 5.15 -10.38 3.33
C SER A 84 6.68 -10.20 3.27
N ILE A 85 7.26 -9.62 4.33
CA ILE A 85 8.69 -9.29 4.49
C ILE A 85 9.51 -10.45 5.08
N ARG A 86 8.90 -11.38 5.82
CA ARG A 86 9.60 -12.43 6.57
C ARG A 86 10.05 -13.62 5.69
N ARG A 87 10.76 -13.34 4.59
CA ARG A 87 11.15 -14.32 3.55
C ARG A 87 12.66 -14.33 3.26
N ARG A 88 13.07 -15.28 2.40
CA ARG A 88 14.42 -15.38 1.85
C ARG A 88 14.88 -14.02 1.31
N TYR A 89 16.11 -13.62 1.61
CA TYR A 89 16.71 -12.35 1.21
C TYR A 89 16.48 -11.98 -0.27
N PHE A 90 16.53 -12.96 -1.17
CA PHE A 90 16.25 -12.74 -2.59
C PHE A 90 14.86 -12.16 -2.88
N LEU A 91 13.82 -12.68 -2.24
CA LEU A 91 12.44 -12.22 -2.46
C LEU A 91 12.21 -10.84 -1.83
N LEU A 92 12.91 -10.54 -0.74
CA LEU A 92 12.88 -9.24 -0.09
C LEU A 92 13.50 -8.17 -1.01
N VAL A 93 14.65 -8.46 -1.60
CA VAL A 93 15.30 -7.54 -2.55
C VAL A 93 14.43 -7.32 -3.80
N ALA A 94 13.86 -8.39 -4.36
CA ALA A 94 12.93 -8.28 -5.48
C ALA A 94 11.71 -7.41 -5.14
N ASN A 95 11.23 -7.47 -3.89
CA ASN A 95 10.12 -6.65 -3.41
C ASN A 95 10.46 -5.16 -3.38
N ILE A 96 11.62 -4.82 -2.83
CA ILE A 96 12.10 -3.44 -2.77
C ILE A 96 12.32 -2.88 -4.19
N ILE A 97 12.89 -3.68 -5.10
CA ILE A 97 13.06 -3.28 -6.51
C ILE A 97 11.70 -3.03 -7.17
N PHE A 98 10.70 -3.87 -6.89
CA PHE A 98 9.37 -3.69 -7.44
C PHE A 98 8.68 -2.44 -6.87
N ASP A 99 8.78 -2.20 -5.56
CA ASP A 99 8.27 -0.97 -4.93
C ASP A 99 8.98 0.27 -5.48
N PHE A 100 10.28 0.19 -5.77
CA PHE A 100 11.03 1.24 -6.44
C PHE A 100 10.45 1.55 -7.82
N CYS A 101 10.23 0.54 -8.67
CA CYS A 101 9.61 0.73 -9.97
C CYS A 101 8.20 1.32 -9.87
N LEU A 102 7.42 0.87 -8.90
CA LEU A 102 6.09 1.42 -8.64
C LEU A 102 6.11 2.86 -8.14
N CYS A 103 7.11 3.23 -7.33
CA CYS A 103 7.28 4.62 -6.90
C CYS A 103 7.63 5.52 -8.10
N ILE A 104 8.52 5.09 -9.00
CA ILE A 104 8.79 5.82 -10.26
C ILE A 104 7.49 6.01 -11.05
N PHE A 105 6.75 4.92 -11.24
CA PHE A 105 5.50 4.96 -11.99
C PHE A 105 4.46 5.87 -11.35
N ALA A 106 4.31 5.83 -10.03
CA ALA A 106 3.42 6.69 -9.28
C ALA A 106 3.82 8.17 -9.39
N THR A 107 5.12 8.48 -9.30
CA THR A 107 5.62 9.86 -9.48
C THR A 107 5.32 10.39 -10.88
N ILE A 108 5.50 9.58 -11.92
CA ILE A 108 5.19 9.95 -13.31
C ILE A 108 3.67 10.14 -13.48
N LEU A 109 2.86 9.18 -13.03
CA LEU A 109 1.41 9.29 -13.12
C LEU A 109 0.88 10.53 -12.41
N VAL A 110 1.33 10.80 -11.19
CA VAL A 110 0.90 11.99 -10.44
C VAL A 110 1.24 13.26 -11.22
N ARG A 111 2.43 13.34 -11.82
CA ARG A 111 2.84 14.51 -12.61
C ARG A 111 1.99 14.68 -13.87
N ASP A 112 1.62 13.58 -14.53
CA ASP A 112 0.89 13.63 -15.79
C ASP A 112 -0.62 13.87 -15.58
N PHE A 113 -1.17 13.43 -14.44
CA PHE A 113 -2.61 13.52 -14.14
C PHE A 113 -3.00 14.68 -13.22
N LEU A 114 -2.10 15.18 -12.37
CA LEU A 114 -2.41 16.24 -11.39
C LEU A 114 -1.67 17.53 -11.75
N THR A 115 -2.39 18.65 -11.63
CA THR A 115 -1.80 19.99 -11.77
C THR A 115 -1.00 20.37 -10.52
N LEU A 116 -0.09 21.32 -10.65
CA LEU A 116 0.79 21.75 -9.56
C LEU A 116 -0.01 22.29 -8.35
N ASP A 117 -1.10 23.01 -8.60
CA ASP A 117 -2.01 23.50 -7.56
C ASP A 117 -2.70 22.36 -6.80
N GLN A 118 -3.04 21.26 -7.49
CA GLN A 118 -3.62 20.08 -6.87
C GLN A 118 -2.59 19.31 -6.05
N ILE A 119 -1.35 19.20 -6.54
CA ILE A 119 -0.24 18.51 -5.87
C ILE A 119 0.16 19.24 -4.58
N ALA A 120 0.32 20.56 -4.63
CA ALA A 120 0.68 21.40 -3.49
C ALA A 120 -0.50 21.69 -2.56
N GLY A 121 -1.73 21.56 -3.06
CA GLY A 121 -2.97 21.82 -2.33
C GLY A 121 -3.58 20.56 -1.71
N THR A 122 -4.76 20.18 -2.19
CA THR A 122 -5.69 19.28 -1.49
C THR A 122 -5.45 17.79 -1.73
N SER A 123 -4.68 17.40 -2.76
CA SER A 123 -4.61 16.00 -3.20
C SER A 123 -4.03 15.07 -2.13
N ALA A 124 -2.98 15.50 -1.41
CA ALA A 124 -2.41 14.72 -0.33
C ALA A 124 -3.46 14.43 0.78
N GLY A 125 -4.24 15.45 1.15
CA GLY A 125 -5.31 15.33 2.14
C GLY A 125 -6.43 14.38 1.70
N ILE A 126 -6.83 14.44 0.42
CA ILE A 126 -7.84 13.53 -0.14
C ILE A 126 -7.35 12.09 -0.11
N VAL A 127 -6.11 11.84 -0.55
CA VAL A 127 -5.54 10.48 -0.55
C VAL A 127 -5.40 9.95 0.87
N LEU A 128 -4.98 10.78 1.84
CA LEU A 128 -4.94 10.41 3.26
C LEU A 128 -6.34 10.08 3.81
N LEU A 129 -7.36 10.86 3.44
CA LEU A 129 -8.73 10.62 3.86
C LEU A 129 -9.29 9.30 3.29
N ILE A 130 -9.03 9.01 2.02
CA ILE A 130 -9.40 7.73 1.39
C ILE A 130 -8.69 6.58 2.11
N MET A 131 -7.38 6.71 2.36
CA MET A 131 -6.59 5.72 3.08
C MET A 131 -7.17 5.47 4.48
N PHE A 132 -7.46 6.54 5.23
CA PHE A 132 -8.01 6.47 6.57
C PHE A 132 -9.36 5.73 6.59
N ILE A 133 -10.32 6.16 5.78
CA ILE A 133 -11.65 5.53 5.69
C ILE A 133 -11.51 4.05 5.31
N SER A 134 -10.65 3.74 4.33
CA SER A 134 -10.38 2.36 3.91
C SER A 134 -9.82 1.51 5.04
N THR A 135 -8.83 2.02 5.78
CA THR A 135 -8.24 1.28 6.91
C THR A 135 -9.26 1.07 8.03
N CYS A 136 -10.12 2.04 8.32
CA CYS A 136 -11.19 1.88 9.30
C CYS A 136 -12.20 0.80 8.89
N LEU A 137 -12.63 0.79 7.62
CA LEU A 137 -13.50 -0.26 7.08
C LEU A 137 -12.84 -1.64 7.14
N GLY A 138 -11.57 -1.73 6.73
CA GLY A 138 -10.79 -2.96 6.79
C GLY A 138 -10.66 -3.50 8.20
N ALA A 139 -10.33 -2.64 9.17
CA ALA A 139 -10.17 -3.01 10.57
C ALA A 139 -11.50 -3.43 11.21
N TYR A 140 -12.62 -2.77 10.85
CA TYR A 140 -13.94 -3.17 11.31
C TYR A 140 -14.32 -4.58 10.81
N VAL A 141 -14.10 -4.85 9.52
CA VAL A 141 -14.37 -6.17 8.95
C VAL A 141 -13.43 -7.22 9.55
N GLU A 142 -12.17 -6.90 9.80
CA GLU A 142 -11.23 -7.82 10.48
C GLU A 142 -11.66 -8.11 11.92
N TYR A 143 -12.07 -7.09 12.68
CA TYR A 143 -12.57 -7.25 14.06
C TYR A 143 -13.80 -8.14 14.13
N ASP A 144 -14.75 -7.98 13.20
CA ASP A 144 -15.96 -8.80 13.11
C ASP A 144 -15.65 -10.28 12.82
N ASN A 145 -14.47 -10.58 12.26
CA ASN A 145 -14.02 -11.94 11.99
C ASN A 145 -13.12 -12.54 13.10
N LEU A 146 -12.48 -11.69 13.92
CA LEU A 146 -11.59 -12.09 15.03
C LEU A 146 -12.26 -12.00 16.41
N SER A 147 -13.46 -11.43 16.52
CA SER A 147 -14.22 -11.44 17.76
C SER A 147 -14.49 -12.89 18.17
N ILE A 148 -13.87 -13.29 19.28
CA ILE A 148 -14.07 -14.55 19.98
C ILE A 148 -15.42 -14.46 20.71
N ASP A 149 -16.50 -14.11 20.01
CA ASP A 149 -17.84 -14.12 20.58
C ASP A 149 -18.72 -15.03 19.71
N PRO A 150 -18.84 -16.32 20.08
CA PRO A 150 -19.47 -17.32 19.22
C PRO A 150 -20.99 -17.13 19.08
N GLN A 151 -21.60 -16.09 19.69
CA GLN A 151 -23.04 -15.89 19.74
C GLN A 151 -23.47 -14.41 19.88
N GLN A 152 -23.29 -13.59 18.86
CA GLN A 152 -24.10 -12.37 18.73
C GLN A 152 -24.86 -12.35 17.40
N HIS A 153 -26.01 -13.04 17.48
CA HIS A 153 -27.22 -13.03 16.65
C HIS A 153 -27.13 -13.36 15.15
#